data_AF-A0AAV4B1J8-F1
#
_entry.id   AF-A0AAV4B1J8-F1
#
_cell.length_a   1.000
_cell.length_b   1.000
_cell.length_c   1.000
_cell.angle_alpha   90.00
_cell.angle_beta   90.00
_cell.angle_gamma   90.00
#
_symmetry.space_group_name_H-M   'P 1'
#
loop_
_entity.id
_entity.type
_entity.pdbx_description
1 polymer ?
#
loop_
_entity_poly.entity_id
_entity_poly.type
_entity_poly.pdbx_seq_one_letter_code
_entity_poly.pdbx_strand_id
1 'polypeptide(L)'
;MSVEFTDESLEPVEFKSSWKRERSVAEQSCQTKDVHTDSVEVQSYETFDQEVQTEYGGDSYKLQGTDADNQALAEFLHKVEPMITQCLNRNLKSRAFDGFIDQRESGSETVTCMHTLFNADLKEELQVTDLSWNATGSTLAASYPC
;
A
#
# COMPACT_ATOMS: atom_id res chain seq x y z
N MET A 1 -52.00 -6.24 68.95
CA MET A 1 -52.19 -7.46 68.15
C MET A 1 -50.82 -8.02 67.88
N SER A 2 -50.48 -9.13 68.53
CA SER A 2 -49.22 -9.86 68.32
C SER A 2 -49.58 -11.13 67.56
N VAL A 3 -48.92 -11.39 66.44
CA VAL A 3 -49.07 -12.63 65.66
C VAL A 3 -47.87 -13.50 66.01
N GLU A 4 -48.13 -14.67 66.60
CA GLU A 4 -47.13 -15.71 66.85
C GLU A 4 -47.00 -16.60 65.61
N PHE A 5 -45.76 -16.98 65.26
CA PHE A 5 -45.48 -17.95 64.21
C PHE A 5 -45.43 -19.36 64.81
N THR A 6 -46.04 -20.34 64.13
CA THR A 6 -46.08 -21.74 64.55
C THR A 6 -45.43 -22.60 63.48
N ASP A 7 -44.44 -23.42 63.84
CA ASP A 7 -43.78 -24.37 62.93
C ASP A 7 -44.64 -25.62 62.71
N GLU A 8 -44.74 -26.07 61.46
CA GLU A 8 -45.47 -27.28 61.02
C GLU A 8 -44.49 -28.43 60.74
N SER A 9 -44.67 -29.58 61.39
CA SER A 9 -43.82 -30.77 61.19
C SER A 9 -44.51 -31.81 60.31
N LEU A 10 -43.88 -32.22 59.20
CA LEU A 10 -44.37 -33.27 58.29
C LEU A 10 -43.70 -34.64 58.57
N GLU A 11 -44.44 -35.73 58.35
CA GLU A 11 -43.98 -37.10 58.62
C GLU A 11 -42.97 -37.66 57.57
N PRO A 12 -41.94 -38.43 57.99
CA PRO A 12 -40.95 -39.01 57.09
C PRO A 12 -41.43 -40.28 56.36
N VAL A 13 -41.02 -40.43 55.09
CA VAL A 13 -41.30 -41.63 54.26
C VAL A 13 -40.18 -42.66 54.40
N GLU A 14 -40.52 -43.88 54.83
CA GLU A 14 -39.56 -45.00 54.97
C GLU A 14 -39.64 -46.03 53.82
N PHE A 15 -38.52 -46.66 53.51
CA PHE A 15 -38.42 -47.82 52.60
C PHE A 15 -37.88 -49.06 53.32
N LYS A 16 -38.47 -50.24 53.06
CA LYS A 16 -38.12 -51.48 53.76
C LYS A 16 -36.98 -52.25 53.09
N SER A 17 -36.00 -52.67 53.90
CA SER A 17 -34.84 -53.46 53.49
C SER A 17 -35.22 -54.86 52.96
N SER A 18 -34.63 -55.29 51.84
CA SER A 18 -34.88 -56.57 51.16
C SER A 18 -33.71 -57.56 51.32
N TRP A 19 -33.11 -57.59 52.51
CA TRP A 19 -31.82 -58.23 52.81
C TRP A 19 -31.77 -59.79 52.81
N LYS A 20 -32.85 -60.50 52.45
CA LYS A 20 -32.87 -61.98 52.44
C LYS A 20 -33.50 -62.61 51.20
N ARG A 21 -33.39 -61.95 50.04
CA ARG A 21 -33.82 -62.53 48.76
C ARG A 21 -32.66 -63.24 48.08
N GLU A 22 -32.85 -64.52 47.74
CA GLU A 22 -31.88 -65.34 47.00
C GLU A 22 -31.74 -64.79 45.57
N ARG A 23 -30.49 -64.57 45.11
CA ARG A 23 -30.18 -63.98 43.81
C ARG A 23 -29.37 -64.99 42.99
N SER A 24 -29.79 -65.27 41.76
CA SER A 24 -28.95 -66.00 40.78
C SER A 24 -28.14 -65.01 39.96
N VAL A 25 -26.90 -65.38 39.63
CA VAL A 25 -26.00 -64.58 38.80
C VAL A 25 -26.02 -65.17 37.40
N ALA A 26 -26.33 -64.35 36.39
CA ALA A 26 -26.12 -64.68 34.98
C ALA A 26 -24.92 -63.88 34.49
N GLU A 27 -23.86 -64.57 34.08
CA GLU A 27 -22.72 -63.93 33.43
C GLU A 27 -23.06 -63.68 31.96
N GLN A 28 -22.98 -62.43 31.56
CA GLN A 28 -23.16 -62.02 30.17
C GLN A 28 -21.99 -61.13 29.78
N SER A 29 -21.32 -61.49 28.70
CA SER A 29 -20.25 -60.68 28.12
C SER A 29 -20.83 -59.86 26.96
N CYS A 30 -20.44 -58.59 26.92
CA CYS A 30 -20.77 -57.67 25.84
C CYS A 30 -19.48 -57.01 25.39
N GLN A 31 -19.21 -56.99 24.09
CA GLN A 31 -18.07 -56.29 23.51
C GLN A 31 -18.58 -55.18 22.60
N THR A 32 -17.97 -53.99 22.70
CA THR A 32 -18.27 -52.86 21.83
C THR A 32 -17.56 -53.00 20.49
N LYS A 33 -18.14 -52.40 19.44
CA LYS A 33 -17.56 -52.44 18.10
C LYS A 33 -16.29 -51.59 18.03
N ASP A 34 -15.40 -51.99 17.14
CA ASP A 34 -14.17 -51.26 16.87
C ASP A 34 -14.47 -49.93 16.16
N VAL A 35 -13.64 -48.93 16.44
CA VAL A 35 -13.72 -47.59 15.85
C VAL A 35 -12.68 -47.49 14.74
N HIS A 36 -13.11 -47.02 13.57
CA HIS A 36 -12.22 -46.73 12.45
C HIS A 36 -11.94 -45.24 12.36
N THR A 37 -10.72 -44.89 11.99
CA THR A 37 -10.26 -43.52 11.80
C THR A 37 -9.50 -43.43 10.50
N ASP A 38 -9.83 -42.41 9.70
CA ASP A 38 -9.13 -42.10 8.46
C ASP A 38 -8.36 -40.79 8.63
N SER A 39 -7.19 -40.70 7.99
CA SER A 39 -6.42 -39.47 7.94
C SER A 39 -6.90 -38.61 6.77
N VAL A 40 -7.21 -37.34 7.07
CA VAL A 40 -7.62 -36.35 6.07
C VAL A 40 -6.62 -35.20 6.12
N GLU A 41 -6.05 -34.87 4.97
CA GLU A 41 -5.12 -33.76 4.83
C GLU A 41 -5.83 -32.54 4.22
N VAL A 42 -5.43 -31.36 4.67
CA VAL A 42 -5.87 -30.07 4.13
C VAL A 42 -4.64 -29.21 3.92
N GLN A 43 -4.61 -28.45 2.83
CA GLN A 43 -3.53 -27.54 2.53
C GLN A 43 -3.93 -26.11 2.85
N SER A 44 -2.99 -25.36 3.43
CA SER A 44 -3.01 -23.90 3.49
C SER A 44 -1.93 -23.35 2.58
N TYR A 45 -2.13 -22.14 2.05
CA TYR A 45 -1.08 -21.43 1.33
C TYR A 45 -0.49 -20.34 2.23
N GLU A 46 0.80 -20.10 2.06
CA GLU A 46 1.53 -19.01 2.70
C GLU A 46 2.06 -18.09 1.60
N THR A 47 1.97 -16.79 1.84
CA THR A 47 2.50 -15.77 0.93
C THR A 47 3.65 -15.04 1.59
N PHE A 48 4.62 -14.63 0.79
CA PHE A 48 5.73 -13.82 1.23
C PHE A 48 5.89 -12.64 0.30
N ASP A 49 6.33 -11.52 0.86
CA ASP A 49 6.57 -10.31 0.11
C ASP A 49 7.87 -10.43 -0.68
N GLN A 50 7.85 -9.93 -1.91
CA GLN A 50 9.03 -9.83 -2.76
C GLN A 50 9.10 -8.44 -3.36
N GLU A 51 10.27 -7.82 -3.24
CA GLU A 51 10.55 -6.51 -3.81
C GLU A 51 11.57 -6.65 -4.94
N VAL A 52 11.30 -5.96 -6.05
CA VAL A 52 12.21 -5.86 -7.19
C VAL A 52 12.30 -4.40 -7.62
N GLN A 53 13.48 -3.96 -7.99
CA GLN A 53 13.70 -2.62 -8.53
C GLN A 53 14.07 -2.73 -10.01
N THR A 54 13.33 -2.00 -10.86
CA THR A 54 13.66 -1.93 -12.29
C THR A 54 14.89 -1.08 -12.47
N GLU A 55 15.93 -1.64 -13.10
CA GLU A 55 17.09 -0.88 -13.51
C GLU A 55 16.75 -0.02 -14.74
N TYR A 56 17.00 1.28 -14.64
CA TYR A 56 16.97 2.15 -15.82
C TYR A 56 18.25 1.88 -16.62
N GLY A 57 18.14 1.13 -17.71
CA GLY A 57 19.27 0.70 -18.55
C GLY A 57 20.03 1.83 -19.27
N GLY A 58 19.72 3.09 -18.97
CA GLY A 58 20.28 4.26 -19.64
C GLY A 58 19.86 4.35 -21.10
N ASP A 59 19.79 5.57 -21.61
CA ASP A 59 19.56 5.83 -23.03
C ASP A 59 20.87 5.61 -23.79
N SER A 60 21.34 4.36 -23.90
CA SER A 60 22.51 4.03 -24.72
C SER A 60 22.13 3.94 -26.19
N TYR A 61 21.42 4.94 -26.71
CA TYR A 61 21.17 5.08 -28.13
C TYR A 61 22.44 5.61 -28.80
N LYS A 62 23.36 4.71 -29.11
CA LYS A 62 24.43 5.04 -30.04
C LYS A 62 23.82 5.08 -31.43
N LEU A 63 23.97 6.20 -32.14
CA LEU A 63 23.74 6.25 -33.58
C LEU A 63 24.73 5.28 -34.23
N GLN A 64 24.30 4.02 -34.38
CA GLN A 64 25.06 3.04 -35.14
C GLN A 64 24.88 3.41 -36.60
N GLY A 65 25.98 3.70 -37.29
CA GLY A 65 25.97 3.76 -38.75
C GLY A 65 25.49 2.41 -39.24
N THR A 66 24.26 2.35 -39.75
CA THR A 66 23.73 1.12 -40.32
C THR A 66 24.46 0.84 -41.63
N ASP A 67 24.95 -0.38 -41.83
CA ASP A 67 25.27 -0.94 -43.17
C ASP A 67 23.98 -1.17 -43.98
N ALA A 68 23.06 -0.22 -43.93
CA ALA A 68 21.87 -0.21 -44.76
C ALA A 68 22.31 0.02 -46.21
N ASP A 69 21.50 -0.45 -47.15
CA ASP A 69 21.67 -0.15 -48.57
C ASP A 69 21.69 1.37 -48.77
N ASN A 70 22.90 1.93 -48.84
CA ASN A 70 23.16 3.36 -48.93
C ASN A 70 22.48 3.97 -50.16
N GLN A 71 22.23 3.17 -51.20
CA GLN A 71 21.55 3.60 -52.41
C GLN A 71 20.06 3.82 -52.15
N ALA A 72 19.38 2.86 -51.52
CA ALA A 72 17.96 2.99 -51.17
C ALA A 72 17.71 4.15 -50.19
N LEU A 73 18.63 4.37 -49.24
CA LEU A 73 18.58 5.51 -48.32
C LEU A 73 18.77 6.83 -49.08
N ALA A 74 19.76 6.92 -49.98
CA ALA A 74 20.01 8.11 -50.78
C ALA A 74 18.81 8.45 -51.68
N GLU A 75 18.20 7.45 -52.32
CA GLU A 75 16.99 7.64 -53.15
C GLU A 75 15.81 8.15 -52.32
N PHE A 76 15.61 7.63 -51.12
CA PHE A 76 14.61 8.13 -50.18
C PHE A 76 14.87 9.58 -49.80
N LEU A 77 16.11 9.92 -49.41
CA LEU A 77 16.48 11.28 -49.04
C LEU A 77 16.29 12.26 -50.20
N HIS A 78 16.74 11.91 -51.41
CA HIS A 78 16.55 12.75 -52.60
C HIS A 78 15.08 12.95 -52.98
N LYS A 79 14.23 11.95 -52.72
CA LYS A 79 12.78 12.07 -52.95
C LYS A 79 12.10 13.00 -51.94
N VAL A 80 12.55 12.98 -50.68
CA VAL A 80 11.88 13.67 -49.57
C VAL A 80 12.45 15.07 -49.29
N GLU A 81 13.75 15.27 -49.50
CA GLU A 81 14.46 16.54 -49.26
C GLU A 81 13.79 17.76 -49.92
N PRO A 82 13.40 17.74 -51.22
CA PRO A 82 12.82 18.92 -51.85
C PRO A 82 11.51 19.36 -51.19
N MET A 83 10.68 18.40 -50.80
CA MET A 83 9.39 18.65 -50.16
C MET A 83 9.58 19.21 -48.75
N ILE A 84 10.46 18.60 -47.94
CA ILE A 84 10.77 19.10 -46.59
C ILE A 84 11.37 20.52 -46.68
N THR A 85 12.32 20.74 -47.58
CA THR A 85 12.98 22.03 -47.77
C THR A 85 11.99 23.12 -48.17
N GLN A 86 11.06 22.81 -49.07
CA GLN A 86 10.01 23.75 -49.45
C GLN A 86 9.09 24.09 -48.27
N CYS A 87 8.65 23.09 -47.52
CA CYS A 87 7.80 23.26 -46.36
C CYS A 87 8.49 24.07 -45.25
N LEU A 88 9.75 23.77 -44.94
CA LEU A 88 10.54 24.50 -43.95
C LEU A 88 10.75 25.96 -44.37
N ASN A 89 11.09 26.22 -45.64
CA ASN A 89 11.24 27.59 -46.15
C ASN A 89 9.93 28.38 -46.10
N ARG A 90 8.80 27.73 -46.38
CA ARG A 90 7.48 28.34 -46.25
C ARG A 90 7.15 28.65 -44.80
N ASN A 91 7.45 27.73 -43.88
CA ASN A 91 7.20 27.89 -42.46
C ASN A 91 8.09 28.99 -41.85
N LEU A 92 9.36 29.09 -42.26
CA LEU A 92 10.26 30.16 -41.81
C LEU A 92 9.80 31.56 -42.21
N LYS A 93 9.14 31.70 -43.37
CA LYS A 93 8.56 32.96 -43.83
C LYS A 93 7.14 33.19 -43.32
N SER A 94 6.59 32.21 -42.59
CA SER A 94 5.24 32.27 -42.08
C SER A 94 5.19 33.09 -40.80
N ARG A 95 4.16 33.91 -40.68
CA ARG A 95 3.78 34.62 -39.44
C ARG A 95 2.64 33.92 -38.71
N ALA A 96 2.45 32.62 -38.95
CA ALA A 96 1.32 31.85 -38.43
C ALA A 96 1.27 31.79 -36.90
N PHE A 97 2.40 32.04 -36.22
CA PHE A 97 2.50 32.02 -34.76
C PHE A 97 2.84 33.41 -34.18
N ASP A 98 2.77 34.48 -34.97
CA ASP A 98 2.95 35.84 -34.48
C ASP A 98 1.84 36.15 -33.46
N GLY A 99 2.21 36.63 -32.28
CA GLY A 99 1.27 36.91 -31.19
C GLY A 99 0.90 35.70 -30.34
N PHE A 100 1.57 34.55 -30.49
CA PHE A 100 1.51 33.50 -29.48
C PHE A 100 2.15 34.01 -28.18
N ILE A 101 1.34 34.11 -27.13
CA ILE A 101 1.79 34.49 -25.78
C ILE A 101 1.74 33.21 -24.95
N ASP A 102 2.91 32.68 -24.59
CA ASP A 102 3.01 31.55 -23.67
C ASP A 102 2.71 32.05 -22.25
N GLN A 103 1.44 31.91 -21.82
CA GLN A 103 0.98 32.27 -20.48
C GLN A 103 1.17 31.13 -19.47
N ARG A 104 2.08 30.18 -19.72
CA ARG A 104 2.33 29.09 -18.76
C ARG A 104 2.79 29.60 -17.40
N GLU A 105 3.37 30.80 -17.36
CA GLU A 105 3.67 31.54 -16.14
C GLU A 105 2.96 32.90 -16.10
N SER A 106 1.66 32.97 -16.40
CA SER A 106 0.87 34.12 -15.92
C SER A 106 0.60 33.99 -14.41
N GLY A 107 1.66 33.80 -13.63
CA GLY A 107 1.66 33.95 -12.19
C GLY A 107 1.73 35.44 -11.88
N SER A 108 0.78 35.95 -11.11
CA SER A 108 0.83 37.34 -10.68
C SER A 108 2.19 37.62 -10.00
N GLU A 109 2.87 38.70 -10.37
CA GLU A 109 4.09 39.20 -9.70
C GLU A 109 3.81 39.74 -8.28
N THR A 110 2.79 39.21 -7.60
CA THR A 110 2.51 39.58 -6.22
C THR A 110 3.27 38.65 -5.31
N VAL A 111 4.32 39.18 -4.68
CA VAL A 111 4.98 38.50 -3.57
C VAL A 111 3.95 38.35 -2.45
N THR A 112 3.46 37.13 -2.29
CA THR A 112 2.49 36.78 -1.24
C THR A 112 3.14 35.82 -0.26
N CYS A 113 2.98 36.07 1.03
CA CYS A 113 3.40 35.12 2.06
C CYS A 113 2.42 33.93 2.06
N MET A 114 2.81 32.81 1.45
CA MET A 114 1.98 31.60 1.42
C MET A 114 2.01 30.84 2.75
N HIS A 115 3.19 30.71 3.35
CA HIS A 115 3.41 29.97 4.59
C HIS A 115 4.37 30.71 5.49
N THR A 116 4.11 30.65 6.81
CA THR A 116 5.01 31.11 7.86
C THR A 116 5.36 29.91 8.73
N LEU A 117 6.65 29.56 8.77
CA LEU A 117 7.15 28.45 9.57
C LEU A 117 7.62 28.98 10.92
N PHE A 118 7.17 28.35 12.00
CA PHE A 118 7.58 28.65 13.37
C PHE A 118 7.97 27.36 14.07
N ASN A 119 9.00 27.42 14.91
CA ASN A 119 9.39 26.30 15.75
C ASN A 119 8.82 26.52 17.16
N ALA A 120 7.82 25.72 17.53
CA ALA A 120 7.08 25.86 18.77
C ALA A 120 7.87 25.41 20.03
N ASP A 121 8.92 24.61 19.86
CA ASP A 121 9.65 23.99 20.96
C ASP A 121 10.78 24.87 21.52
N LEU A 122 11.10 25.98 20.86
CA LEU A 122 12.09 26.95 21.32
C LEU A 122 11.52 27.79 22.47
N LYS A 123 12.06 27.57 23.66
CA LYS A 123 11.66 28.25 24.91
C LYS A 123 12.29 29.63 25.10
N GLU A 124 13.35 29.93 24.36
CA GLU A 124 14.10 31.19 24.41
C GLU A 124 14.03 31.92 23.05
N GLU A 125 14.22 33.25 23.05
CA GLU A 125 14.22 34.10 21.85
C GLU A 125 15.49 33.88 20.99
N LEU A 126 15.72 32.65 20.53
CA LEU A 126 16.80 32.33 19.62
C LEU A 126 16.43 32.77 18.20
N GLN A 127 17.33 33.51 17.56
CA GLN A 127 17.15 33.97 16.18
C GLN A 127 17.69 32.93 15.21
N VAL A 128 17.00 32.75 14.08
CA VAL A 128 17.53 31.90 13.00
C VAL A 128 18.80 32.53 12.44
N THR A 129 19.89 31.79 12.46
CA THR A 129 21.20 32.23 11.97
C THR A 129 21.48 31.78 10.55
N ASP A 130 20.90 30.66 10.13
CA ASP A 130 21.08 30.12 8.79
C ASP A 130 19.88 29.28 8.36
N LEU A 131 19.69 29.18 7.04
CA LEU A 131 18.64 28.39 6.40
C LEU A 131 19.23 27.58 5.25
N SER A 132 18.90 26.29 5.19
CA SER A 132 19.29 25.43 4.08
C SER A 132 18.11 24.64 3.54
N TRP A 133 18.17 24.33 2.24
CA TRP A 133 17.14 23.56 1.54
C TRP A 133 17.75 22.27 0.99
N ASN A 134 17.05 21.16 1.14
CA ASN A 134 17.47 19.89 0.53
C ASN A 134 17.14 19.87 -0.98
N ALA A 135 18.16 19.87 -1.84
CA ALA A 135 17.98 19.88 -3.30
C ALA A 135 17.19 18.69 -3.87
N THR A 136 17.13 17.57 -3.14
CA THR A 136 16.41 16.36 -3.55
C THR A 136 14.94 16.35 -3.10
N GLY A 137 14.55 17.21 -2.17
CA GLY A 137 13.21 17.23 -1.59
C GLY A 137 12.68 18.63 -1.36
N SER A 138 11.67 18.73 -0.49
CA SER A 138 11.02 20.01 -0.15
C SER A 138 11.23 20.42 1.31
N THR A 139 12.24 19.86 1.96
CA THR A 139 12.51 20.10 3.38
C THR A 139 13.42 21.31 3.56
N LEU A 140 13.00 22.21 4.45
CA LEU A 140 13.75 23.35 4.94
C LEU A 140 14.36 23.04 6.30
N ALA A 141 15.64 23.36 6.47
CA ALA A 141 16.34 23.28 7.74
C ALA A 141 16.70 24.69 8.23
N ALA A 142 16.48 24.95 9.52
CA ALA A 142 16.80 26.22 10.18
C ALA A 142 17.80 25.99 11.31
N SER A 143 18.84 26.82 11.34
CA SER A 143 19.90 26.77 12.34
C SER A 143 19.70 27.86 13.39
N TYR A 144 19.85 27.50 14.67
CA TYR A 144 19.76 28.41 15.81
C TYR A 144 21.12 28.47 16.52
N PRO A 145 21.53 29.64 17.04
CA PRO A 145 22.77 29.75 17.79
C PRO A 145 22.67 28.94 19.08
N CYS A 146 23.78 28.29 19.45
CA CYS A 146 23.91 27.58 20.72
C CYS A 146 24.18 28.54 21.88
#